data_AF-X1KCB9-F1
#
_entry.id   AF-X1KCB9-F1
#
_cell.length_a   1.000
_cell.length_b   1.000
_cell.length_c   1.000
_cell.angle_alpha   90.00
_cell.angle_beta   90.00
_cell.angle_gamma   90.00
#
_symmetry.space_group_name_H-M   'P 1'
#
loop_
_entity.id
_entity.type
_entity.pdbx_description
1 polymer ?
#
loop_
_entity_poly.entity_id
_entity_poly.type
_entity_poly.pdbx_seq_one_letter_code
_entity_poly.pdbx_strand_id
1 'polypeptide(L)' 'CLSPLASSSPDGLERVAEDKGFIGLAGEAPFQIIADYVFPGMENEALATILAGIIGTLILFGVAYGLAWLLKSRRGRAAA' A
#
# COMPACT_ATOMS: atom_id res chain seq x y z
N CYS A 1 -4.16 -5.09 -17.99
CA CYS A 1 -5.12 -4.95 -16.87
C CYS A 1 -4.61 -3.86 -15.95
N LEU A 2 -5.20 -2.67 -15.97
CA LEU A 2 -4.97 -1.62 -14.97
C LEU A 2 -6.31 -1.36 -14.29
N SER A 3 -6.44 -1.79 -13.04
CA SER A 3 -7.58 -1.53 -12.16
C SER A 3 -7.10 -0.64 -11.01
N PRO A 4 -6.96 0.67 -11.23
CA PRO A 4 -6.40 1.58 -10.22
C PRO A 4 -7.32 1.77 -9.00
N LEU A 5 -8.59 1.35 -9.11
CA LEU A 5 -9.62 1.52 -8.09
C LEU A 5 -9.91 0.17 -7.44
N ALA A 6 -10.11 0.19 -6.12
CA ALA A 6 -10.60 -0.96 -5.38
C ALA A 6 -12.01 -1.31 -5.87
N SER A 7 -12.31 -2.61 -5.95
CA SER A 7 -13.66 -3.07 -6.23
C SER A 7 -14.52 -2.88 -4.99
N SER A 8 -15.77 -2.45 -5.16
CA SER A 8 -16.78 -2.38 -4.09
C SER A 8 -17.41 -3.73 -3.73
N SER A 9 -17.01 -4.82 -4.40
CA SER A 9 -17.44 -6.18 -4.03
C SER A 9 -16.69 -6.62 -2.77
N PRO A 10 -17.33 -7.40 -1.88
CA PRO A 10 -16.63 -8.04 -0.77
C PRO A 10 -15.47 -8.87 -1.31
N ASP A 11 -14.36 -8.81 -0.58
CA ASP A 11 -13.18 -9.58 -0.93
C ASP A 11 -13.42 -11.08 -0.71
N GLY A 12 -12.45 -11.91 -1.07
CA GLY A 12 -12.61 -13.36 -0.97
C GLY A 12 -12.80 -13.87 0.46
N LEU A 13 -12.29 -13.14 1.46
CA LEU A 13 -12.41 -13.53 2.87
C LEU A 13 -13.77 -13.12 3.44
N GLU A 14 -14.21 -11.90 3.14
CA GLU A 14 -15.53 -11.39 3.49
C GLU A 14 -16.63 -12.22 2.85
N ARG A 15 -16.51 -12.54 1.56
CA ARG A 15 -17.51 -13.38 0.87
C ARG A 15 -17.69 -14.74 1.57
N VAL A 16 -16.59 -15.39 1.94
CA VAL A 16 -16.64 -16.68 2.64
C VAL A 16 -17.21 -16.51 4.05
N ALA A 17 -16.88 -15.42 4.73
CA ALA A 17 -17.39 -15.11 6.05
C ALA A 17 -18.90 -14.80 6.06
N GLU A 18 -19.41 -14.12 5.03
CA GLU A 18 -20.84 -13.92 4.79
C GLU A 18 -21.53 -15.26 4.48
N ASP A 19 -21.03 -16.03 3.52
CA ASP A 19 -21.61 -17.31 3.10
C ASP A 19 -21.70 -18.32 4.26
N LYS A 20 -20.77 -18.23 5.21
CA LYS A 20 -20.68 -19.12 6.39
C LYS A 20 -21.26 -18.49 7.67
N GLY A 21 -21.74 -17.25 7.60
CA GLY A 21 -22.40 -16.55 8.71
C GLY A 21 -21.50 -16.19 9.89
N PHE A 22 -20.18 -16.08 9.69
CA PHE A 22 -19.23 -15.70 10.74
C PHE A 22 -18.63 -14.30 10.58
N ILE A 23 -19.10 -13.49 9.62
CA ILE A 23 -18.62 -12.11 9.43
C ILE A 23 -18.68 -11.27 10.72
N GLY A 24 -19.69 -11.49 11.57
CA GLY A 24 -19.83 -10.79 12.86
C GLY A 24 -18.86 -11.21 13.96
N LEU A 25 -18.02 -12.23 13.72
CA LEU A 25 -16.92 -12.61 14.61
C LEU A 25 -15.61 -11.89 14.27
N ALA A 26 -15.60 -11.06 13.22
CA ALA A 26 -14.46 -10.21 12.89
C ALA A 26 -14.20 -9.25 14.07
N GLY A 27 -13.04 -9.41 14.70
CA GLY A 27 -12.55 -8.46 15.71
C GLY A 27 -11.89 -7.26 15.03
N GLU A 28 -11.94 -6.10 15.68
CA GLU A 28 -11.21 -4.94 15.18
C GLU A 28 -9.70 -5.18 15.22
N ALA A 29 -9.01 -4.79 14.14
CA ALA A 29 -7.57 -4.82 14.10
C ALA A 29 -7.00 -3.85 15.16
N PRO A 30 -6.01 -4.27 15.98
CA PRO A 30 -5.43 -3.42 17.02
C PRO A 30 -4.73 -2.18 16.46
N PHE A 31 -4.36 -2.20 15.18
CA PHE A 31 -3.77 -1.07 14.47
C PHE A 31 -4.30 -1.04 13.03
N GLN A 32 -4.88 0.09 12.62
CA GLN A 32 -5.34 0.33 11.25
C GLN A 32 -4.43 1.38 10.61
N ILE A 33 -3.37 0.92 9.95
CA ILE A 33 -2.40 1.83 9.32
C ILE A 33 -3.00 2.41 8.03
N ILE A 34 -3.66 1.56 7.22
CA ILE A 34 -4.34 1.88 5.96
C ILE A 34 -5.43 0.82 5.72
N ALA A 35 -6.39 0.68 6.64
CA ALA A 35 -7.54 -0.20 6.40
C ALA A 35 -8.40 0.40 5.28
N ASP A 36 -8.82 -0.41 4.31
CA ASP A 36 -9.66 -0.02 3.17
C ASP A 36 -9.14 1.20 2.36
N TYR A 37 -7.84 1.47 2.41
CA TYR A 37 -7.24 2.64 1.77
C TYR A 37 -7.80 4.00 2.26
N VAL A 38 -8.45 4.03 3.42
CA VAL A 38 -8.99 5.24 4.01
C VAL A 38 -7.87 5.98 4.75
N PHE A 39 -7.49 7.15 4.23
CA PHE A 39 -6.62 8.07 4.97
C PHE A 39 -7.47 8.92 5.93
N PRO A 40 -7.07 9.07 7.21
CA PRO A 40 -7.80 9.95 8.13
C PRO A 40 -7.79 11.39 7.59
N GLY A 41 -8.98 11.91 7.23
CA GLY A 41 -9.17 13.26 6.68
C GLY A 41 -9.45 13.36 5.18
N MET A 42 -9.60 12.24 4.46
CA MET A 42 -9.98 12.22 3.03
C MET A 42 -11.20 11.33 2.82
N GLU A 43 -12.39 11.93 2.60
CA GLU A 43 -13.64 11.20 2.35
C GLU A 43 -13.66 10.42 1.02
N ASN A 44 -12.66 10.62 0.15
CA ASN A 44 -12.61 10.02 -1.18
C ASN A 44 -11.53 8.93 -1.26
N GLU A 45 -11.94 7.68 -1.02
CA GLU A 45 -11.12 6.45 -1.06
C GLU A 45 -10.30 6.31 -2.35
N ALA A 46 -10.85 6.74 -3.50
CA ALA A 46 -10.17 6.68 -4.78
C ALA A 46 -8.93 7.61 -4.81
N LEU A 47 -9.07 8.82 -4.27
CA LEU A 47 -7.96 9.77 -4.18
C LEU A 47 -6.92 9.29 -3.16
N ALA A 48 -7.36 8.74 -2.03
CA ALA A 48 -6.47 8.19 -1.02
C ALA A 48 -5.64 7.01 -1.56
N THR A 49 -6.26 6.10 -2.31
CA THR A 49 -5.58 4.96 -2.96
C THR A 49 -4.51 5.43 -3.95
N ILE A 50 -4.83 6.40 -4.81
CA ILE A 50 -3.90 6.94 -5.80
C ILE A 50 -2.73 7.65 -5.10
N LEU A 51 -3.01 8.46 -4.08
CA LEU A 51 -1.97 9.14 -3.30
C LEU A 51 -1.05 8.16 -2.57
N ALA A 52 -1.60 7.11 -1.96
CA ALA A 52 -0.82 6.05 -1.32
C ALA A 52 0.14 5.39 -2.32
N GLY A 53 -0.33 5.09 -3.53
CA GLY A 53 0.50 4.53 -4.61
C GLY A 53 1.62 5.48 -5.05
N ILE A 54 1.32 6.77 -5.24
CA ILE A 54 2.32 7.79 -5.63
C ILE A 54 3.39 7.94 -4.53
N ILE A 55 2.98 8.09 -3.28
CA ILE A 55 3.89 8.26 -2.14
C ILE A 55 4.78 7.03 -1.99
N GLY A 56 4.20 5.82 -2.02
CA GLY A 56 4.95 4.58 -1.95
C GLY A 56 5.99 4.46 -3.07
N THR A 57 5.60 4.83 -4.30
CA THR A 57 6.51 4.81 -5.46
C THR A 57 7.67 5.78 -5.29
N LEU A 58 7.42 7.02 -4.86
CA LEU A 58 8.46 8.03 -4.66
C LEU A 58 9.45 7.62 -3.57
N ILE A 59 8.97 7.06 -2.47
CA ILE A 59 9.83 6.57 -1.38
C ILE A 59 10.73 5.45 -1.90
N LEU A 60 10.15 4.43 -2.55
CA LEU A 60 10.91 3.28 -3.03
C LEU A 60 11.94 3.69 -4.10
N PHE A 61 11.56 4.60 -5.00
CA PHE A 61 12.45 5.15 -6.02
C PHE A 61 13.60 5.93 -5.38
N GLY A 62 13.33 6.78 -4.39
CA GLY A 62 14.35 7.53 -3.67
C GLY A 62 15.34 6.61 -2.95
N VAL A 63 14.87 5.56 -2.28
CA VAL A 63 15.72 4.56 -1.62
C VAL A 63 16.58 3.80 -2.63
N ALA A 64 15.98 3.29 -3.71
CA ALA A 64 16.69 2.53 -4.73
C ALA A 64 17.75 3.39 -5.43
N TYR A 65 17.40 4.63 -5.80
CA TYR A 65 18.31 5.57 -6.43
C TYR A 65 19.45 5.98 -5.49
N GLY A 66 19.14 6.28 -4.23
CA GLY A 66 20.14 6.61 -3.20
C GLY A 66 21.11 5.46 -2.97
N LEU A 67 20.62 4.22 -2.92
CA LEU A 67 21.46 3.03 -2.77
C LEU A 67 22.35 2.82 -4.00
N ALA A 68 21.80 2.96 -5.21
CA ALA A 68 22.58 2.86 -6.45
C ALA A 68 23.68 3.95 -6.53
N TRP A 69 23.36 5.17 -6.13
CA TRP A 69 24.33 6.27 -6.08
C TRP A 69 25.45 6.01 -5.07
N LEU A 70 25.11 5.51 -3.87
CA LEU A 70 26.10 5.16 -2.84
C LEU A 70 27.02 4.04 -3.31
N LEU A 71 26.47 3.00 -3.94
CA LEU A 71 27.25 1.89 -4.51
C LEU A 71 28.18 2.36 -5.64
N LYS A 72 27.71 3.26 -6.51
CA LYS A 72 28.55 3.88 -7.55
C LYS A 72 29.69 4.70 -6.96
N SER A 73 29.42 5.50 -5.94
CA SER A 73 30.42 6.32 -5.25
C SER A 73 31.52 5.48 -4.59
N ARG A 74 31.17 4.31 -4.03
CA ARG A 74 32.16 3.38 -3.46
C ARG A 74 33.07 2.74 -4.50
N ARG A 75 32.57 2.48 -5.71
CA ARG A 75 33.35 1.92 -6.82
C ARG A 75 34.37 2.91 -7.37
N GLY A 76 34.04 4.20 -7.39
CA GLY A 76 34.98 5.27 -7.78
C GLY A 76 36.10 5.52 -6.77
N ARG A 77 35.87 5.27 -5.48
CA ARG A 77 36.89 5.37 -4.41
C ARG A 77 37.80 4.14 -4.28
N ALA A 78 37.39 2.98 -4.80
CA ALA A 78 38.20 1.76 -4.79
C ALA A 78 39.10 1.63 -6.04
N ALA A 79 38.86 2.46 -7.06
CA ALA A 79 39.64 2.52 -8.31
C ALA A 79 40.58 3.74 -8.38
N ALA A 80 40.65 4.54 -7.31
CA ALA A 80 41.59 5.64 -7.11
C ALA A 80 42.49 5.28 -5.92
#